data_AF-A0A1B6JKK3-F1
#
_entry.id   AF-A0A1B6JKK3-F1
#
_cell.length_a   1.000
_cell.length_b   1.000
_cell.length_c   1.000
_cell.angle_alpha   90.00
_cell.angle_beta   90.00
_cell.angle_gamma   90.00
#
_symmetry.space_group_name_H-M   'P 1'
#
loop_
_entity.id
_entity.type
_entity.pdbx_description
1 polymer ?
#
loop_
_entity_poly.entity_id
_entity_poly.type
_entity_poly.pdbx_seq_one_letter_code
_entity_poly.pdbx_strand_id
1 'polypeptide(L)'
;LESIGCRGLSLSWFRSFLSDRKQFVTVCGVDSGERAIDYGVIQGSTLGPILFLVYINNVVKLNISGQCFLLADDTVVLCRGKNWDDVYNNALHDLSVLKKWFDQNILSLNVSKTKFMPISLTQRSDPHFNSLTLHTCGSCINTTCKCEQIEKVEK
;
A
#
# COMPACT_ATOMS: atom_id res chain seq x y z
N LEU A 1 7.94 -15.07 7.98
CA LEU A 1 7.66 -16.52 7.96
C LEU A 1 7.99 -17.18 9.28
N GLU A 2 9.22 -17.05 9.79
CA GLU A 2 9.58 -17.59 11.12
C GLU A 2 8.71 -17.02 12.25
N SER A 3 8.46 -15.71 12.23
CA SER A 3 7.61 -15.00 13.20
C SER A 3 6.15 -15.48 13.22
N ILE A 4 5.68 -16.14 12.15
CA ILE A 4 4.33 -16.71 12.07
C ILE A 4 4.32 -18.24 12.26
N GLY A 5 5.46 -18.83 12.66
CA GLY A 5 5.56 -20.23 13.05
C GLY A 5 6.07 -21.20 11.97
N CYS A 6 6.45 -20.73 10.77
CA CYS A 6 7.12 -21.60 9.78
C CYS A 6 8.52 -22.00 10.27
N ARG A 7 8.82 -23.30 10.36
CA ARG A 7 10.06 -23.83 10.94
C ARG A 7 10.53 -25.10 10.22
N GLY A 8 11.79 -25.47 10.40
CA GLY A 8 12.36 -26.71 9.88
C GLY A 8 12.26 -26.82 8.36
N LEU A 9 11.84 -27.99 7.86
CA LEU A 9 11.79 -28.29 6.42
C LEU A 9 10.88 -27.34 5.63
N SER A 10 9.74 -26.92 6.18
CA SER A 10 8.83 -26.01 5.47
C SER A 10 9.45 -24.63 5.28
N LEU A 11 10.18 -24.12 6.29
CA LEU A 11 10.92 -22.87 6.18
C LEU A 11 12.05 -22.97 5.15
N SER A 12 12.83 -24.06 5.18
CA SER A 12 13.87 -24.30 4.17
C SER A 12 13.30 -24.37 2.76
N TRP A 13 12.14 -25.00 2.60
CA TRP A 13 11.42 -25.06 1.34
C TRP A 13 10.99 -23.66 0.86
N PHE A 14 10.41 -22.82 1.73
CA PHE A 14 10.05 -21.44 1.37
C PHE A 14 11.27 -20.58 1.01
N ARG A 15 12.40 -20.76 1.72
CA ARG A 15 13.65 -20.07 1.37
C ARG A 15 14.11 -20.49 -0.03
N SER A 16 14.16 -21.79 -0.30
CA SER A 16 14.50 -22.30 -1.64
C SER A 16 13.54 -21.83 -2.72
N PHE A 17 12.24 -21.70 -2.41
CA PHE A 17 11.23 -21.21 -3.36
C PHE A 17 11.40 -19.73 -3.73
N LEU A 18 11.93 -18.91 -2.82
CA LEU A 18 12.06 -17.47 -3.02
C LEU A 18 13.47 -17.03 -3.49
N SER A 19 14.50 -17.86 -3.28
CA SER A 19 15.90 -17.59 -3.63
C SER A 19 16.28 -18.02 -5.06
N ASP A 20 17.36 -17.43 -5.59
CA ASP A 20 17.99 -17.76 -6.88
C ASP A 20 17.04 -17.82 -8.09
N ARG A 21 15.96 -17.03 -8.02
CA ARG A 21 14.98 -16.95 -9.10
C ARG A 21 15.51 -16.13 -10.26
N LYS A 22 15.18 -16.54 -11.48
CA LYS A 22 15.49 -15.83 -12.71
C LYS A 22 14.27 -15.74 -13.61
N GLN A 23 14.23 -14.72 -14.46
CA GLN A 23 13.20 -14.53 -15.49
C GLN A 23 13.83 -14.23 -16.85
N PHE A 24 13.09 -14.57 -17.91
CA PHE A 24 13.32 -14.14 -19.28
C PHE A 24 11.96 -13.96 -19.96
N VAL A 25 11.94 -13.33 -21.13
CA VAL A 25 10.71 -13.16 -21.93
C VAL A 25 10.95 -13.66 -23.35
N THR A 26 9.92 -14.22 -23.97
CA THR A 26 9.94 -14.64 -25.38
C THR A 26 9.00 -13.74 -26.18
N VAL A 27 9.51 -13.11 -27.24
CA VAL A 27 8.73 -12.27 -28.14
C VAL A 27 8.94 -12.77 -29.56
N CYS A 28 7.85 -13.15 -30.24
CA CYS A 28 7.90 -13.69 -31.61
C CYS A 28 8.89 -14.86 -31.78
N GLY A 29 9.02 -15.72 -30.76
CA GLY A 29 9.93 -16.86 -30.77
C GLY A 29 11.40 -16.55 -30.49
N VAL A 30 11.71 -15.29 -30.12
CA VAL A 30 13.06 -14.88 -29.69
C VAL A 30 13.08 -14.67 -28.18
N ASP A 31 14.01 -15.33 -27.50
CA ASP A 31 14.20 -15.23 -26.05
C ASP A 31 15.12 -14.07 -25.67
N SER A 32 14.78 -13.39 -24.57
CA SER A 32 15.70 -12.46 -23.91
C SER A 32 16.77 -13.21 -23.10
N GLY A 33 17.84 -12.52 -22.71
CA GLY A 33 18.74 -13.03 -21.68
C GLY A 33 18.03 -13.20 -20.33
N GLU A 34 18.50 -14.17 -19.53
CA GLU A 34 18.04 -14.36 -18.15
C GLU A 34 18.45 -13.18 -17.25
N ARG A 35 17.56 -12.80 -16.33
CA ARG A 35 17.84 -11.83 -15.26
C ARG A 35 17.41 -12.37 -13.92
N ALA A 36 18.20 -12.11 -12.88
CA ALA A 36 17.86 -12.45 -11.50
C ALA A 36 16.63 -11.67 -11.01
N ILE A 37 15.87 -12.28 -10.10
CA ILE A 37 14.72 -11.67 -9.44
C ILE A 37 14.96 -11.62 -7.94
N ASP A 38 15.31 -10.44 -7.44
CA ASP A 38 15.64 -10.25 -6.02
C ASP A 38 14.40 -10.09 -5.12
N TYR A 39 13.28 -9.64 -5.68
CA TYR A 39 12.07 -9.29 -4.92
C TYR A 39 10.79 -9.85 -5.56
N GLY A 40 9.71 -9.88 -4.79
CA GLY A 40 8.39 -10.32 -5.26
C GLY A 40 8.19 -11.83 -5.27
N VAL A 41 6.99 -12.24 -5.68
CA VAL A 41 6.57 -13.65 -5.76
C VAL A 41 6.27 -14.02 -7.21
N ILE A 42 6.25 -15.32 -7.50
CA ILE A 42 5.92 -15.81 -8.85
C ILE A 42 4.43 -15.56 -9.11
N GLN A 43 4.12 -14.69 -10.08
CA GLN A 43 2.75 -14.47 -10.55
C GLN A 43 2.21 -15.74 -11.23
N GLY A 44 0.95 -16.07 -10.97
CA GLY A 44 0.33 -17.32 -11.46
C GLY A 44 0.62 -18.56 -10.60
N SER A 45 1.46 -18.44 -9.56
CA SER A 45 1.59 -19.51 -8.56
C SER A 45 0.47 -19.47 -7.52
N THR A 46 0.05 -20.63 -7.01
CA THR A 46 -0.95 -20.73 -5.93
C THR A 46 -0.45 -20.09 -4.62
N LEU A 47 0.86 -20.11 -4.39
CA LEU A 47 1.47 -19.60 -3.16
C LEU A 47 1.80 -18.11 -3.19
N GLY A 48 1.97 -17.52 -4.37
CA GLY A 48 2.28 -16.10 -4.51
C GLY A 48 1.29 -15.20 -3.76
N PRO A 49 -0.04 -15.33 -3.99
CA PRO A 49 -1.04 -14.55 -3.26
C PRO A 49 -0.99 -14.77 -1.75
N ILE A 50 -0.80 -16.00 -1.28
CA ILE A 50 -0.73 -16.32 0.16
C ILE A 50 0.49 -15.67 0.81
N LEU A 51 1.65 -15.73 0.14
CA LEU A 51 2.87 -15.11 0.62
C LEU A 51 2.75 -13.58 0.64
N PHE A 52 2.07 -12.99 -0.35
CA PHE A 52 1.78 -11.57 -0.35
C PHE A 52 0.85 -11.17 0.81
N LEU A 53 -0.22 -11.95 1.07
CA LEU A 53 -1.09 -11.71 2.23
C LEU A 53 -0.33 -11.76 3.54
N VAL A 54 0.54 -12.77 3.73
CA VAL A 54 1.41 -12.87 4.91
C VAL A 54 2.34 -11.65 5.03
N TYR A 55 2.86 -11.18 3.90
CA TYR A 55 3.78 -10.04 3.84
C TYR A 55 3.09 -8.73 4.26
N ILE A 56 1.91 -8.45 3.70
CA ILE A 56 1.19 -7.19 3.89
C ILE A 56 0.49 -7.11 5.26
N ASN A 57 0.16 -8.25 5.88
CA ASN A 57 -0.71 -8.34 7.06
C ASN A 57 -0.32 -7.48 8.27
N ASN A 58 0.91 -6.98 8.37
CA ASN A 58 1.29 -6.11 9.48
C ASN A 58 0.84 -4.65 9.31
N VAL A 59 0.45 -4.22 8.10
CA VAL A 59 -0.01 -2.84 7.86
C VAL A 59 -1.29 -2.50 8.64
N VAL A 60 -2.17 -3.48 8.91
CA VAL A 60 -3.39 -3.27 9.71
C VAL A 60 -3.11 -3.07 11.21
N LYS A 61 -1.88 -3.32 11.65
CA LYS A 61 -1.45 -3.12 13.04
C LYS A 61 -0.75 -1.78 13.26
N LEU A 62 -0.68 -0.95 12.21
CA LEU A 62 -0.11 0.39 12.32
C LEU A 62 -0.93 1.25 13.28
N ASN A 63 -0.24 2.07 14.05
CA ASN A 63 -0.88 3.04 14.93
C ASN A 63 -1.36 4.23 14.09
N ILE A 64 -2.59 4.12 13.60
CA ILE A 64 -3.31 5.15 12.85
C ILE A 64 -4.55 5.59 13.64
N SER A 65 -5.07 6.77 13.33
CA SER A 65 -6.27 7.32 13.96
C SER A 65 -7.53 6.59 13.49
N GLY A 66 -7.54 6.16 12.23
CA GLY A 66 -8.62 5.44 11.58
C GLY A 66 -8.54 3.92 11.71
N GLN A 67 -9.23 3.23 10.79
CA GLN A 67 -9.19 1.77 10.66
C GLN A 67 -8.70 1.38 9.27
N CYS A 68 -7.77 0.42 9.20
CA CYS A 68 -7.21 -0.08 7.96
C CYS A 68 -7.80 -1.46 7.62
N PHE A 69 -8.24 -1.64 6.38
CA PHE A 69 -8.78 -2.87 5.84
C PHE A 69 -8.02 -3.25 4.57
N LEU A 70 -7.84 -4.56 4.35
CA LEU A 70 -7.11 -5.08 3.20
C LEU A 70 -7.99 -6.06 2.42
N LEU A 71 -7.87 -5.98 1.10
CA LEU A 71 -8.34 -6.97 0.17
C LEU A 71 -7.25 -7.20 -0.88
N ALA A 72 -6.44 -8.24 -0.68
CA ALA A 72 -5.21 -8.44 -1.46
C ALA A 72 -4.34 -7.17 -1.46
N ASP A 73 -4.08 -6.57 -2.62
CA ASP A 73 -3.30 -5.34 -2.77
C ASP A 73 -4.12 -4.07 -2.55
N ASP A 74 -5.45 -4.15 -2.57
CA ASP A 74 -6.32 -3.02 -2.26
C ASP A 74 -6.36 -2.74 -0.76
N THR A 75 -6.08 -1.49 -0.39
CA THR A 75 -6.10 -1.01 1.00
C THR A 75 -7.13 0.08 1.17
N VAL A 76 -8.00 -0.05 2.17
CA VAL A 76 -9.01 0.95 2.54
C VAL A 76 -8.72 1.49 3.93
N VAL A 77 -8.73 2.81 4.07
CA VAL A 77 -8.52 3.49 5.35
C VAL A 77 -9.78 4.31 5.68
N LEU A 78 -10.42 3.98 6.79
CA LEU A 78 -11.58 4.70 7.31
C LEU A 78 -11.15 5.70 8.36
N CYS A 79 -11.15 6.99 8.01
CA CYS A 79 -10.86 8.09 8.92
C CYS A 79 -12.16 8.66 9.50
N ARG A 80 -12.14 9.04 10.79
CA ARG A 80 -13.28 9.63 11.50
C ARG A 80 -12.83 10.83 12.34
N GLY A 81 -13.75 11.75 12.62
CA GLY A 81 -13.49 12.99 13.35
C GLY A 81 -14.80 13.65 13.76
N LYS A 82 -14.75 14.70 14.60
CA LYS A 82 -15.96 15.41 15.05
C LYS A 82 -16.46 16.40 13.99
N ASN A 83 -15.57 16.84 13.12
CA ASN A 83 -15.82 17.74 11.99
C ASN A 83 -14.87 17.37 10.84
N TRP A 84 -15.01 18.04 9.68
CA TRP A 84 -14.19 17.74 8.50
C TRP A 84 -12.73 18.14 8.62
N ASP A 85 -12.40 19.15 9.43
CA ASP A 85 -11.01 19.54 9.67
C ASP A 85 -10.28 18.45 10.47
N ASP A 86 -10.95 17.88 11.49
CA ASP A 86 -10.44 16.72 12.23
C ASP A 86 -10.25 15.52 11.29
N VAL A 87 -11.23 15.21 10.45
CA VAL A 87 -11.14 14.08 9.49
C VAL A 87 -9.99 14.30 8.51
N TYR A 88 -9.82 15.52 7.99
CA TYR A 88 -8.74 15.87 7.07
C TYR A 88 -7.36 15.66 7.72
N ASN A 89 -7.17 16.21 8.92
CA ASN A 89 -5.91 16.07 9.65
C ASN A 89 -5.60 14.61 10.02
N ASN A 90 -6.61 13.86 10.47
CA ASN A 90 -6.48 12.43 10.74
C ASN A 90 -6.11 11.65 9.46
N ALA A 91 -6.74 11.95 8.33
CA ALA A 91 -6.43 11.31 7.06
C ALA A 91 -5.00 11.60 6.58
N LEU A 92 -4.53 12.84 6.70
CA LEU A 92 -3.14 13.18 6.37
C LEU A 92 -2.13 12.46 7.27
N HIS A 93 -2.41 12.41 8.57
CA HIS A 93 -1.58 11.67 9.52
C HIS A 93 -1.51 10.18 9.14
N ASP A 94 -2.66 9.54 8.96
CA ASP A 94 -2.75 8.11 8.67
C ASP A 94 -2.09 7.74 7.34
N LEU A 95 -2.31 8.57 6.30
CA LEU A 95 -1.63 8.43 5.00
C LEU A 95 -0.11 8.51 5.13
N SER A 96 0.41 9.43 5.97
CA SER A 96 1.85 9.57 6.18
C SER A 96 2.45 8.32 6.86
N VAL A 97 1.75 7.75 7.84
CA VAL A 97 2.17 6.53 8.55
C VAL A 97 2.17 5.34 7.59
N LEU A 98 1.12 5.18 6.80
CA LEU A 98 0.98 4.12 5.80
C LEU A 98 2.05 4.21 4.72
N LYS A 99 2.24 5.40 4.13
CA LYS A 99 3.26 5.62 3.09
C LYS A 99 4.65 5.27 3.59
N LYS A 100 5.00 5.73 4.81
CA LYS A 100 6.27 5.39 5.43
C LYS A 100 6.44 3.88 5.61
N TRP A 101 5.39 3.18 6.05
CA TRP A 101 5.45 1.73 6.20
C TRP A 101 5.60 1.03 4.85
N PHE A 102 4.88 1.45 3.81
CA PHE A 102 5.04 0.88 2.46
C PHE A 102 6.47 1.05 1.96
N ASP A 103 7.04 2.25 2.07
CA ASP A 103 8.41 2.53 1.64
C ASP A 103 9.43 1.66 2.37
N GLN A 104 9.29 1.50 3.69
CA GLN A 104 10.15 0.64 4.50
C GLN A 104 10.02 -0.86 4.14
N ASN A 105 8.88 -1.26 3.57
CA ASN A 105 8.61 -2.62 3.12
C ASN A 105 8.68 -2.71 1.58
N ILE A 106 9.45 -1.86 0.90
CA ILE A 106 9.70 -1.99 -0.56
C ILE A 106 8.38 -2.08 -1.36
N LEU A 107 7.34 -1.39 -0.90
CA LEU A 107 6.05 -1.26 -1.55
C LEU A 107 5.87 0.19 -1.97
N SER A 108 5.29 0.40 -3.15
CA SER A 108 5.00 1.74 -3.66
C SER A 108 3.50 1.98 -3.65
N LEU A 109 3.08 3.06 -3.00
CA LEU A 109 1.70 3.53 -3.06
C LEU A 109 1.44 4.10 -4.46
N ASN A 110 0.42 3.59 -5.15
CA ASN A 110 0.00 4.12 -6.43
C ASN A 110 -0.91 5.35 -6.21
N VAL A 111 -0.32 6.54 -6.15
CA VAL A 111 -1.06 7.77 -5.82
C VAL A 111 -2.12 8.11 -6.86
N SER A 112 -1.88 7.87 -8.15
CA SER A 112 -2.85 8.18 -9.20
C SER A 112 -4.11 7.31 -9.14
N LYS A 113 -3.97 6.06 -8.68
CA LYS A 113 -5.11 5.15 -8.43
C LYS A 113 -5.74 5.30 -7.05
N THR A 114 -5.02 5.86 -6.09
CA THR A 114 -5.56 6.09 -4.74
C THR A 114 -6.51 7.28 -4.79
N LYS A 115 -7.72 7.11 -4.24
CA LYS A 115 -8.74 8.15 -4.16
C LYS A 115 -9.34 8.21 -2.76
N PHE A 116 -9.93 9.34 -2.39
CA PHE A 116 -10.71 9.45 -1.17
C PHE A 116 -12.19 9.72 -1.46
N MET A 117 -13.06 9.25 -0.57
CA MET A 117 -14.50 9.45 -0.65
C MET A 117 -15.02 9.97 0.69
N PRO A 118 -15.52 11.21 0.76
CA PRO A 118 -16.23 11.70 1.92
C PRO A 118 -17.55 10.95 2.12
N ILE A 119 -17.81 10.53 3.36
CA ILE A 119 -19.07 9.89 3.74
C ILE A 119 -19.74 10.79 4.79
N SER A 120 -20.95 11.25 4.46
CA SER A 120 -21.75 12.18 5.26
C SER A 120 -23.22 11.75 5.25
N LEU A 121 -24.01 12.17 6.23
CA LEU A 121 -25.45 11.89 6.25
C LEU A 121 -26.22 12.64 5.15
N THR A 122 -25.72 13.80 4.72
CA THR A 122 -26.32 14.60 3.65
C THR A 122 -25.24 15.24 2.78
N GLN A 123 -25.47 15.33 1.46
CA GLN A 123 -24.51 15.92 0.52
C GLN A 123 -24.17 17.39 0.85
N ARG A 124 -25.08 18.12 1.52
CA ARG A 124 -24.84 19.50 1.98
C ARG A 124 -23.74 19.59 3.04
N SER A 125 -23.49 18.48 3.71
CA SER A 125 -22.47 18.35 4.75
C SER A 125 -21.18 17.75 4.20
N ASP A 126 -20.97 17.66 2.88
CA ASP A 126 -19.69 17.23 2.32
C ASP A 126 -18.58 18.27 2.59
N PRO A 127 -17.32 17.83 2.69
CA PRO A 127 -16.20 18.74 2.91
C PRO A 127 -15.95 19.63 1.68
N HIS A 128 -15.39 20.82 1.92
CA HIS A 128 -14.97 21.75 0.87
C HIS A 128 -13.64 21.38 0.20
N PHE A 129 -12.81 20.53 0.82
CA PHE A 129 -11.54 20.10 0.23
C PHE A 129 -11.75 19.05 -0.87
N ASN A 130 -10.99 19.18 -1.97
CA ASN A 130 -11.07 18.30 -3.14
C ASN A 130 -9.85 17.39 -3.31
N SER A 131 -8.81 17.58 -2.49
CA SER A 131 -7.59 16.77 -2.52
C SER A 131 -7.02 16.56 -1.13
N LEU A 132 -6.33 15.44 -0.93
CA LEU A 132 -5.46 15.17 0.22
C LEU A 132 -4.01 15.19 -0.27
N THR A 133 -3.16 16.01 0.34
CA THR A 133 -1.75 16.12 -0.05
C THR A 133 -0.90 15.05 0.65
N LEU A 134 -0.29 14.16 -0.11
CA LEU A 134 0.63 13.15 0.42
C LEU A 134 2.03 13.75 0.61
N HIS A 135 2.34 14.19 1.84
CA HIS A 135 3.62 14.81 2.15
C HIS A 135 4.76 13.78 2.25
N THR A 136 5.61 13.71 1.22
CA THR A 136 6.86 12.92 1.21
C THR A 136 8.12 13.76 1.46
N CYS A 137 7.99 15.09 1.50
CA CYS A 137 9.09 16.06 1.60
C CYS A 137 9.72 16.20 3.00
N GLY A 138 9.21 15.53 4.04
CA GLY A 138 9.78 15.53 5.40
C GLY A 138 9.63 16.81 6.23
N SER A 139 9.28 17.97 5.65
CA SER A 139 9.26 19.26 6.36
C SER A 139 8.23 20.29 5.87
N CYS A 140 7.27 19.90 5.04
CA CYS A 140 6.29 20.85 4.52
C CYS A 140 5.14 21.07 5.52
N ILE A 141 5.15 22.22 6.19
CA ILE A 141 4.02 22.74 7.01
C ILE A 141 3.19 23.76 6.19
N ASN A 142 3.68 24.19 5.01
CA ASN A 142 3.05 25.21 4.18
C ASN A 142 2.39 24.66 2.90
N THR A 143 1.37 25.38 2.45
CA THR A 143 0.45 25.10 1.32
C THR A 143 1.09 25.14 -0.09
N THR A 144 2.41 25.22 -0.21
CA THR A 144 3.13 25.33 -1.49
C THR A 144 4.06 24.15 -1.79
N CYS A 145 3.82 22.97 -1.20
CA CYS A 145 4.55 21.76 -1.60
C CYS A 145 4.06 21.23 -2.96
N LYS A 146 5.00 20.81 -3.84
CA LYS A 146 4.72 20.01 -5.05
C LYS A 146 4.53 18.51 -4.74
N CYS A 147 4.02 18.22 -3.56
CA CYS A 147 3.78 16.87 -3.09
C CYS A 147 2.61 16.25 -3.88
N GLU A 148 2.61 14.92 -4.05
CA GLU A 148 1.54 14.26 -4.80
C GLU A 148 0.18 14.44 -4.11
N GLN A 149 -0.89 14.47 -4.90
CA GLN A 149 -2.25 14.69 -4.41
C GLN A 149 -3.13 13.47 -4.68
N ILE A 150 -3.89 13.09 -3.66
CA ILE A 150 -4.94 12.08 -3.74
C ILE A 150 -6.25 12.82 -3.99
N GLU A 151 -6.88 12.50 -5.10
CA GLU A 151 -8.10 13.17 -5.55
C GLU A 151 -9.35 12.55 -4.94
N LYS A 152 -10.42 13.35 -4.89
CA LYS A 152 -11.75 12.88 -4.53
C LYS A 152 -12.29 11.97 -5.64
N VAL A 153 -13.04 10.93 -5.28
CA VAL A 153 -13.77 10.11 -6.25
C VAL A 153 -14.78 10.99 -7.01
N GLU A 154 -14.73 10.96 -8.33
CA GLU A 154 -15.73 11.58 -9.22
C GLU A 154 -17.04 10.78 -9.11
N LYS A 155 -18.16 11.48 -8.88
CA LYS A 155 -19.50 10.89 -8.76
C LYS A 155 -20.23 10.89 -10.09
#